data_AF-A0A1Z2TM34-F1
#
_entry.id   AF-A0A1Z2TM34-F1
#
_cell.length_a   1.000
_cell.length_b   1.000
_cell.length_c   1.000
_cell.angle_alpha   90.00
_cell.angle_beta   90.00
_cell.angle_gamma   90.00
#
_symmetry.space_group_name_H-M   'P 1'
#
loop_
_entity.id
_entity.type
_entity.pdbx_description
1 polymer ?
#
loop_
_entity_poly.entity_id
_entity_poly.type
_entity_poly.pdbx_seq_one_letter_code
_entity_poly.pdbx_strand_id
1 'polypeptide(L)'
;MKTLADVFREALGEKGIESFGVLSKRFRKAKNKLQDVAVEIINGKGAIFRVPEKTAVAWDLNGNRVEGSYYAYAPLCMKEKFEPVLTPEELRSKLPKWPYFIIDLYHWDKHTQKEKGKVCLQVSQSYGLLRDYFTGRELAVTWASDEFERMFNGPIERITTYAGPTAEFLRENDIDEVVLLDPWAEEVLSEEDFGVGAFIIGGIVDTGGNKKKTTPKIGEELEKAGIRVRRRKIVLKGDVVGVPDRINRILGIILKMMVEGKSMDEAVYEFQEPLHARWRLRKELPKRAIRYKVNGKTYRVVEKELFNEYSKWLKIRWEDFVKVLRELDLIALERKRIHHLNKISNARIINGKAYRVILLKKAAMLCYNC
;
A
#
# COMPACT_ATOMS: atom_id res chain seq x y z
N MET A 1 -11.31 2.72 11.03
CA MET A 1 -11.83 4.07 10.67
C MET A 1 -13.01 3.91 9.71
N LYS A 2 -14.08 4.74 9.78
CA LYS A 2 -15.22 4.63 8.86
C LYS A 2 -14.82 5.00 7.42
N THR A 3 -15.33 4.25 6.44
CA THR A 3 -15.24 4.56 5.01
C THR A 3 -16.38 5.45 4.56
N LEU A 4 -16.29 6.02 3.35
CA LEU A 4 -17.40 6.75 2.74
C LEU A 4 -18.62 5.84 2.51
N ALA A 5 -18.41 4.57 2.14
CA ALA A 5 -19.48 3.58 2.05
C ALA A 5 -20.19 3.36 3.39
N ASP A 6 -19.47 3.37 4.51
CA ASP A 6 -20.07 3.25 5.85
C ASP A 6 -20.93 4.46 6.18
N VAL A 7 -20.42 5.67 5.93
CA VAL A 7 -21.18 6.92 6.13
C VAL A 7 -22.44 6.94 5.25
N PHE A 8 -22.32 6.52 4.00
CA PHE A 8 -23.44 6.44 3.07
C PHE A 8 -24.48 5.40 3.52
N ARG A 9 -24.03 4.24 4.02
CA ARG A 9 -24.89 3.19 4.57
C ARG A 9 -25.69 3.70 5.77
N GLU A 10 -25.04 4.38 6.69
CA GLU A 10 -25.69 4.98 7.87
C GLU A 10 -26.70 6.04 7.45
N ALA A 11 -26.35 6.93 6.50
CA ALA A 11 -27.25 7.95 5.99
C ALA A 11 -28.50 7.38 5.30
N LEU A 12 -28.37 6.25 4.60
CA LEU A 12 -29.51 5.53 4.03
C LEU A 12 -30.38 4.87 5.12
N GLY A 13 -29.75 4.23 6.10
CA GLY A 13 -30.43 3.57 7.21
C GLY A 13 -31.25 4.55 8.06
N GLU A 14 -30.72 5.74 8.35
CA GLU A 14 -31.45 6.81 9.04
C GLU A 14 -32.73 7.26 8.30
N LYS A 15 -32.75 7.13 6.96
CA LYS A 15 -33.93 7.44 6.13
C LYS A 15 -34.84 6.23 5.90
N GLY A 16 -34.57 5.10 6.57
CA GLY A 16 -35.35 3.86 6.42
C GLY A 16 -35.15 3.16 5.08
N ILE A 17 -34.04 3.41 4.37
CA ILE A 17 -33.74 2.78 3.09
C ILE A 17 -32.90 1.52 3.34
N GLU A 18 -33.48 0.36 3.06
CA GLU A 18 -32.80 -0.94 3.22
C GLU A 18 -32.04 -1.40 1.96
N SER A 19 -32.42 -0.88 0.79
CA SER A 19 -31.78 -1.18 -0.48
C SER A 19 -31.99 -0.07 -1.50
N PHE A 20 -31.07 0.04 -2.47
CA PHE A 20 -31.18 1.01 -3.55
C PHE A 20 -30.70 0.43 -4.89
N GLY A 21 -31.39 0.80 -5.97
CA GLY A 21 -30.99 0.53 -7.34
C GLY A 21 -30.12 1.63 -7.94
N VAL A 22 -29.77 1.47 -9.22
CA VAL A 22 -28.93 2.44 -9.93
C VAL A 22 -29.44 2.60 -11.36
N LEU A 23 -29.85 3.82 -11.73
CA LEU A 23 -30.37 4.13 -13.07
C LEU A 23 -29.27 4.41 -14.10
N SER A 24 -28.00 4.48 -13.68
CA SER A 24 -26.86 4.70 -14.58
C SER A 24 -26.09 3.40 -14.88
N LYS A 25 -25.90 3.10 -16.16
CA LYS A 25 -25.16 1.91 -16.62
C LYS A 25 -23.67 1.90 -16.23
N ARG A 26 -23.11 3.05 -15.84
CA ARG A 26 -21.68 3.19 -15.50
C ARG A 26 -21.24 2.32 -14.32
N PHE A 27 -22.15 1.98 -13.43
CA PHE A 27 -21.83 1.19 -12.25
C PHE A 27 -21.85 -0.32 -12.50
N ARG A 28 -22.13 -0.81 -13.71
CA ARG A 28 -22.29 -2.27 -13.96
C ARG A 28 -21.13 -3.13 -13.44
N LYS A 29 -19.88 -2.65 -13.57
CA LYS A 29 -18.66 -3.36 -13.15
C LYS A 29 -18.06 -2.86 -11.81
N ALA A 30 -18.79 -2.03 -11.08
CA ALA A 30 -18.38 -1.53 -9.77
C ALA A 30 -18.17 -2.68 -8.79
N LYS A 31 -17.02 -2.71 -8.11
CA LYS A 31 -16.71 -3.71 -7.08
C LYS A 31 -17.47 -3.44 -5.80
N ASN A 32 -17.55 -2.18 -5.39
CA ASN A 32 -18.30 -1.72 -4.24
C ASN A 32 -19.30 -0.65 -4.68
N LYS A 33 -20.57 -1.03 -4.76
CA LYS A 33 -21.65 -0.16 -5.26
C LYS A 33 -21.93 1.01 -4.35
N LEU A 34 -21.89 0.79 -3.03
CA LEU A 34 -22.10 1.82 -2.02
C LEU A 34 -21.02 2.90 -2.14
N GLN A 35 -19.75 2.47 -2.20
CA GLN A 35 -18.61 3.39 -2.35
C GLN A 35 -18.70 4.20 -3.65
N ASP A 36 -18.82 3.52 -4.80
CA ASP A 36 -18.78 4.21 -6.11
C ASP A 36 -19.95 5.19 -6.26
N VAL A 37 -21.14 4.85 -5.75
CA VAL A 37 -22.31 5.73 -5.77
C VAL A 37 -22.13 6.91 -4.82
N ALA A 38 -21.67 6.66 -3.59
CA ALA A 38 -21.40 7.72 -2.63
C ALA A 38 -20.39 8.74 -3.15
N VAL A 39 -19.29 8.27 -3.79
CA VAL A 39 -18.29 9.12 -4.45
C VAL A 39 -18.92 10.05 -5.48
N GLU A 40 -19.88 9.56 -6.25
CA GLU A 40 -20.54 10.39 -7.27
C GLU A 40 -21.55 11.36 -6.69
N ILE A 41 -22.22 11.00 -5.59
CA ILE A 41 -23.10 11.90 -4.84
C ILE A 41 -22.29 13.05 -4.23
N ILE A 42 -21.21 12.76 -3.49
CA ILE A 42 -20.39 13.82 -2.87
C ILE A 42 -19.74 14.75 -3.90
N ASN A 43 -19.53 14.30 -5.13
CA ASN A 43 -19.01 15.11 -6.23
C ASN A 43 -20.11 15.85 -7.01
N GLY A 44 -21.36 15.85 -6.50
CA GLY A 44 -22.48 16.58 -7.08
C GLY A 44 -22.93 16.04 -8.43
N LYS A 45 -22.67 14.76 -8.73
CA LYS A 45 -23.08 14.15 -10.02
C LYS A 45 -24.45 13.49 -9.97
N GLY A 46 -24.96 13.20 -8.78
CA GLY A 46 -26.29 12.62 -8.58
C GLY A 46 -26.73 12.61 -7.13
N ALA A 47 -27.86 11.96 -6.89
CA ALA A 47 -28.47 11.80 -5.57
C ALA A 47 -29.22 10.46 -5.52
N ILE A 48 -29.71 10.07 -4.35
CA ILE A 48 -30.70 9.00 -4.22
C ILE A 48 -32.08 9.60 -4.34
N PHE A 49 -32.91 8.97 -5.17
CA PHE A 49 -34.26 9.39 -5.46
C PHE A 49 -35.25 8.27 -5.18
N ARG A 50 -36.49 8.63 -4.87
CA ARG A 50 -37.62 7.72 -4.89
C ARG A 50 -38.17 7.62 -6.30
N VAL A 51 -38.22 6.41 -6.84
CA VAL A 51 -38.70 6.10 -8.19
C VAL A 51 -40.11 5.49 -8.14
N PRO A 52 -40.96 5.73 -9.16
CA PRO A 52 -42.35 5.25 -9.17
C PRO A 52 -42.45 3.72 -9.32
N GLU A 53 -41.50 3.10 -10.02
CA GLU A 53 -41.42 1.66 -10.23
C GLU A 53 -40.14 1.10 -9.61
N LYS A 54 -40.21 -0.14 -9.11
CA LYS A 54 -39.02 -0.84 -8.62
C LYS A 54 -37.97 -0.94 -9.72
N THR A 55 -36.70 -0.70 -9.37
CA THR A 55 -35.59 -0.98 -10.29
C THR A 55 -35.52 -2.47 -10.66
N ALA A 56 -34.95 -2.81 -11.80
CA ALA A 56 -34.78 -4.24 -12.17
C ALA A 56 -33.84 -5.01 -11.22
N VAL A 57 -32.94 -4.29 -10.54
CA VAL A 57 -32.00 -4.83 -9.55
C VAL A 57 -31.66 -3.74 -8.53
N ALA A 58 -31.43 -4.15 -7.29
CA ALA A 58 -30.91 -3.28 -6.25
C ALA A 58 -29.79 -3.96 -5.46
N TRP A 59 -29.17 -3.17 -4.58
CA TRP A 59 -28.19 -3.62 -3.61
C TRP A 59 -28.64 -3.23 -2.21
N ASP A 60 -28.56 -4.18 -1.27
CA ASP A 60 -28.82 -3.91 0.14
C ASP A 60 -27.69 -3.07 0.76
N LEU A 61 -27.88 -2.66 2.01
CA LEU A 61 -26.89 -1.91 2.77
C LEU A 61 -25.56 -2.67 3.00
N ASN A 62 -25.53 -3.98 2.84
CA ASN A 62 -24.31 -4.79 2.92
C ASN A 62 -23.61 -4.94 1.56
N GLY A 63 -24.21 -4.43 0.48
CA GLY A 63 -23.71 -4.53 -0.88
C GLY A 63 -24.11 -5.82 -1.60
N ASN A 64 -24.97 -6.65 -1.00
CA ASN A 64 -25.50 -7.85 -1.63
C ASN A 64 -26.55 -7.48 -2.67
N ARG A 65 -26.61 -8.25 -3.75
CA ARG A 65 -27.63 -8.07 -4.79
C ARG A 65 -28.98 -8.58 -4.29
N VAL A 66 -30.02 -7.76 -4.42
CA VAL A 66 -31.39 -8.08 -4.00
C VAL A 66 -32.41 -7.75 -5.10
N GLU A 67 -33.69 -8.06 -4.85
CA GLU A 67 -34.80 -7.62 -5.70
C GLU A 67 -34.84 -6.08 -5.82
N GLY A 68 -35.52 -5.58 -6.84
CA GLY A 68 -35.67 -4.15 -7.10
C GLY A 68 -36.06 -3.29 -5.91
N SER A 69 -35.61 -2.03 -5.91
CA SER A 69 -35.93 -1.03 -4.89
C SER A 69 -36.70 0.12 -5.49
N TYR A 70 -37.55 0.75 -4.66
CA TYR A 70 -38.19 2.04 -4.97
C TYR A 70 -37.25 3.23 -4.74
N TYR A 71 -36.01 2.98 -4.31
CA TYR A 71 -34.96 3.98 -4.20
C TYR A 71 -33.87 3.69 -5.20
N ALA A 72 -33.38 4.71 -5.90
CA ALA A 72 -32.30 4.53 -6.85
C ALA A 72 -31.38 5.74 -6.94
N TYR A 73 -30.10 5.47 -7.20
CA TYR A 73 -29.19 6.49 -7.67
C TYR A 73 -29.59 6.96 -9.07
N ALA A 74 -29.70 8.28 -9.25
CA ALA A 74 -29.84 8.91 -10.54
C ALA A 74 -28.95 10.17 -10.65
N PRO A 75 -28.52 10.56 -11.87
CA PRO A 75 -27.82 11.83 -12.08
C PRO A 75 -28.72 13.04 -11.76
N LEU A 76 -28.11 14.17 -11.36
CA LEU A 76 -28.88 15.36 -10.97
C LEU A 76 -29.74 15.95 -12.12
N CYS A 77 -29.42 15.68 -13.38
CA CYS A 77 -30.27 16.07 -14.51
C CYS A 77 -31.65 15.36 -14.52
N MET A 78 -31.87 14.38 -13.63
CA MET A 78 -33.17 13.72 -13.42
C MET A 78 -33.89 14.23 -12.17
N LYS A 79 -33.39 15.27 -11.50
CA LYS A 79 -33.95 15.78 -10.23
C LYS A 79 -35.40 16.25 -10.35
N GLU A 80 -35.82 16.75 -11.52
CA GLU A 80 -37.21 17.18 -11.76
C GLU A 80 -38.18 16.01 -11.94
N LYS A 81 -37.67 14.80 -12.22
CA LYS A 81 -38.50 13.62 -12.51
C LYS A 81 -38.84 12.80 -11.26
N PHE A 82 -38.02 12.90 -10.23
CA PHE A 82 -38.09 12.02 -9.07
C PHE A 82 -37.87 12.81 -7.79
N GLU A 83 -38.51 12.39 -6.70
CA GLU A 83 -38.35 12.99 -5.39
C GLU A 83 -36.94 12.69 -4.82
N PRO A 84 -36.11 13.71 -4.52
CA PRO A 84 -34.79 13.48 -3.93
C PRO A 84 -34.94 13.04 -2.47
N VAL A 85 -34.24 11.97 -2.10
CA VAL A 85 -34.28 11.39 -0.75
C VAL A 85 -32.96 11.60 -0.01
N LEU A 86 -31.82 11.46 -0.69
CA LEU A 86 -30.50 11.77 -0.12
C LEU A 86 -29.65 12.54 -1.13
N THR A 87 -29.40 13.81 -0.81
CA THR A 87 -28.72 14.79 -1.66
C THR A 87 -27.21 14.85 -1.41
N PRO A 88 -26.41 15.44 -2.33
CA PRO A 88 -24.99 15.71 -2.10
C PRO A 88 -24.71 16.49 -0.83
N GLU A 89 -25.49 17.52 -0.55
CA GLU A 89 -25.32 18.42 0.59
C GLU A 89 -25.55 17.68 1.91
N GLU A 90 -26.62 16.88 1.99
CA GLU A 90 -26.90 16.04 3.16
C GLU A 90 -25.79 15.02 3.40
N LEU A 91 -25.30 14.32 2.37
CA LEU A 91 -24.23 13.35 2.53
C LEU A 91 -22.91 14.02 2.94
N ARG A 92 -22.58 15.18 2.36
CA ARG A 92 -21.38 15.96 2.74
C ARG A 92 -21.41 16.41 4.19
N SER A 93 -22.58 16.78 4.72
CA SER A 93 -22.75 17.21 6.11
C SER A 93 -22.46 16.11 7.14
N LYS A 94 -22.48 14.84 6.70
CA LYS A 94 -22.24 13.65 7.54
C LYS A 94 -20.80 13.13 7.45
N LEU A 95 -19.95 13.71 6.60
CA LEU A 95 -18.59 13.22 6.42
C LEU A 95 -17.75 13.48 7.69
N PRO A 96 -17.03 12.47 8.20
CA PRO A 96 -16.06 12.70 9.25
C PRO A 96 -14.84 13.45 8.68
N LYS A 97 -14.05 14.03 9.57
CA LYS A 97 -12.72 14.54 9.20
C LYS A 97 -11.76 13.35 9.06
N TRP A 98 -11.46 12.96 7.83
CA TRP A 98 -10.39 12.01 7.52
C TRP A 98 -9.04 12.72 7.45
N PRO A 99 -7.92 12.01 7.75
CA PRO A 99 -6.60 12.60 7.66
C PRO A 99 -6.22 12.88 6.20
N TYR A 100 -5.43 13.94 5.98
CA TYR A 100 -4.81 14.18 4.69
C TYR A 100 -3.66 13.22 4.43
N PHE A 101 -3.47 12.84 3.18
CA PHE A 101 -2.33 12.09 2.67
C PHE A 101 -1.56 12.99 1.72
N ILE A 102 -0.46 13.55 2.22
CA ILE A 102 0.30 14.60 1.57
C ILE A 102 1.43 13.99 0.76
N ILE A 103 1.54 14.42 -0.49
CA ILE A 103 2.69 14.21 -1.36
C ILE A 103 3.37 15.57 -1.57
N ASP A 104 4.55 15.73 -1.00
CA ASP A 104 5.31 16.97 -1.02
C ASP A 104 6.16 17.09 -2.28
N LEU A 105 5.87 18.04 -3.18
CA LEU A 105 6.64 18.19 -4.42
C LEU A 105 7.77 19.22 -4.36
N TYR A 106 8.28 19.58 -3.18
CA TYR A 106 9.36 20.57 -3.03
C TYR A 106 10.64 20.24 -3.85
N HIS A 107 10.86 18.96 -4.16
CA HIS A 107 11.99 18.50 -4.97
C HIS A 107 11.62 18.11 -6.41
N TRP A 108 10.46 18.56 -6.90
CA TRP A 108 9.97 18.31 -8.25
C TRP A 108 11.01 18.57 -9.33
N ASP A 109 11.66 19.75 -9.30
CA ASP A 109 12.63 20.14 -10.33
C ASP A 109 13.94 19.36 -10.30
N LYS A 110 14.21 18.62 -9.22
CA LYS A 110 15.36 17.72 -9.14
C LYS A 110 15.11 16.39 -9.85
N HIS A 111 13.88 16.11 -10.28
CA HIS A 111 13.53 14.90 -11.01
C HIS A 111 13.75 15.05 -12.50
N THR A 112 14.23 13.99 -13.13
CA THR A 112 14.19 13.88 -14.59
C THR A 112 12.75 13.79 -15.09
N GLN A 113 12.50 14.13 -16.36
CA GLN A 113 11.16 14.05 -16.96
C GLN A 113 10.52 12.64 -16.83
N LYS A 114 11.34 11.59 -16.94
CA LYS A 114 10.88 10.21 -16.75
C LYS A 114 10.47 9.92 -15.31
N GLU A 115 11.15 10.50 -14.32
CA GLU A 115 10.80 10.37 -12.91
C GLU A 115 9.54 11.19 -12.58
N LYS A 116 9.43 12.42 -13.10
CA LYS A 116 8.22 13.25 -12.99
C LYS A 116 6.98 12.50 -13.47
N GLY A 117 7.05 11.87 -14.66
CA GLY A 117 5.95 11.03 -15.17
C GLY A 117 5.60 9.84 -14.25
N LYS A 118 6.59 9.21 -13.60
CA LYS A 118 6.35 8.16 -12.60
C LYS A 118 5.71 8.69 -11.32
N VAL A 119 6.06 9.90 -10.89
CA VAL A 119 5.41 10.55 -9.74
C VAL A 119 3.95 10.82 -10.07
N CYS A 120 3.64 11.48 -11.20
CA CYS A 120 2.24 11.71 -11.62
C CYS A 120 1.42 10.42 -11.69
N LEU A 121 1.98 9.34 -12.24
CA LEU A 121 1.31 8.04 -12.26
C LEU A 121 1.02 7.51 -10.84
N GLN A 122 1.97 7.64 -9.91
CA GLN A 122 1.77 7.23 -8.53
C GLN A 122 0.77 8.11 -7.80
N VAL A 123 0.72 9.43 -8.05
CA VAL A 123 -0.33 10.31 -7.51
C VAL A 123 -1.71 9.86 -8.01
N SER A 124 -1.86 9.57 -9.30
CA SER A 124 -3.13 9.13 -9.90
C SER A 124 -3.60 7.79 -9.31
N GLN A 125 -2.66 6.85 -9.13
CA GLN A 125 -2.94 5.58 -8.45
C GLN A 125 -3.28 5.77 -6.96
N SER A 126 -2.68 6.75 -6.30
CA SER A 126 -2.97 7.09 -4.89
C SER A 126 -4.37 7.65 -4.74
N TYR A 127 -4.81 8.52 -5.65
CA TYR A 127 -6.19 9.01 -5.71
C TYR A 127 -7.17 7.84 -5.90
N GLY A 128 -6.85 6.90 -6.80
CA GLY A 128 -7.67 5.70 -7.00
C GLY A 128 -7.86 4.89 -5.72
N LEU A 129 -6.81 4.72 -4.91
CA LEU A 129 -6.89 4.05 -3.62
C LEU A 129 -7.75 4.83 -2.63
N LEU A 130 -7.51 6.13 -2.45
CA LEU A 130 -8.29 6.94 -1.51
C LEU A 130 -9.76 7.02 -1.90
N ARG A 131 -10.07 7.11 -3.19
CA ARG A 131 -11.45 7.08 -3.69
C ARG A 131 -12.15 5.75 -3.39
N ASP A 132 -11.41 4.65 -3.24
CA ASP A 132 -11.99 3.34 -2.92
C ASP A 132 -12.30 3.19 -1.40
N TYR A 133 -11.84 4.12 -0.54
CA TYR A 133 -12.10 4.13 0.91
C TYR A 133 -12.83 5.39 1.41
N PHE A 134 -12.42 6.57 0.96
CA PHE A 134 -12.89 7.90 1.38
C PHE A 134 -13.46 8.67 0.18
N THR A 135 -13.13 9.96 0.01
CA THR A 135 -13.62 10.78 -1.11
C THR A 135 -12.61 10.90 -2.25
N GLY A 136 -11.31 10.75 -1.94
CA GLY A 136 -10.19 11.07 -2.81
C GLY A 136 -9.62 12.48 -2.58
N ARG A 137 -10.39 13.40 -1.98
CA ARG A 137 -9.94 14.77 -1.65
C ARG A 137 -8.93 14.82 -0.52
N GLU A 138 -8.85 13.74 0.25
CA GLU A 138 -7.85 13.57 1.30
C GLU A 138 -6.43 13.47 0.71
N LEU A 139 -6.29 13.18 -0.59
CA LEU A 139 -5.00 13.28 -1.26
C LEU A 139 -4.65 14.74 -1.47
N ALA A 140 -3.62 15.21 -0.75
CA ALA A 140 -3.08 16.55 -0.91
C ALA A 140 -1.74 16.49 -1.65
N VAL A 141 -1.54 17.39 -2.61
CA VAL A 141 -0.29 17.59 -3.31
C VAL A 141 0.17 19.02 -3.05
N THR A 142 1.21 19.17 -2.24
CA THR A 142 1.81 20.47 -1.91
C THR A 142 2.97 20.76 -2.84
N TRP A 143 3.35 22.03 -2.98
CA TRP A 143 4.26 22.49 -4.04
C TRP A 143 3.78 22.09 -5.45
N ALA A 144 2.46 22.06 -5.65
CA ALA A 144 1.87 21.73 -6.95
C ALA A 144 2.17 22.87 -7.95
N SER A 145 3.05 22.59 -8.92
CA SER A 145 3.42 23.53 -9.98
C SER A 145 2.57 23.34 -11.24
N ASP A 146 2.51 24.37 -12.09
CA ASP A 146 1.85 24.29 -13.40
C ASP A 146 2.40 23.16 -14.29
N GLU A 147 3.67 22.77 -14.13
CA GLU A 147 4.23 21.62 -14.83
C GLU A 147 3.63 20.31 -14.31
N PHE A 148 3.52 20.14 -12.98
CA PHE A 148 2.88 18.97 -12.40
C PHE A 148 1.42 18.86 -12.87
N GLU A 149 0.64 19.95 -12.80
CA GLU A 149 -0.77 19.95 -13.20
C GLU A 149 -0.95 19.57 -14.68
N ARG A 150 -0.08 20.06 -15.56
CA ARG A 150 -0.09 19.68 -16.99
C ARG A 150 0.31 18.22 -17.24
N MET A 151 1.23 17.67 -16.43
CA MET A 151 1.67 16.28 -16.56
C MET A 151 0.71 15.28 -15.89
N PHE A 152 -0.09 15.72 -14.93
CA PHE A 152 -0.99 14.88 -14.17
C PHE A 152 -2.22 14.49 -14.98
N ASN A 153 -2.26 13.23 -15.41
CA ASN A 153 -3.41 12.67 -16.14
C ASN A 153 -4.45 12.04 -15.19
N GLY A 154 -4.90 12.80 -14.19
CA GLY A 154 -5.94 12.39 -13.25
C GLY A 154 -6.96 13.52 -13.01
N PRO A 155 -8.01 13.27 -12.22
CA PRO A 155 -9.02 14.29 -11.93
C PRO A 155 -8.48 15.30 -10.91
N ILE A 156 -7.80 16.34 -11.40
CA ILE A 156 -7.19 17.39 -10.57
C ILE A 156 -8.22 18.05 -9.65
N GLU A 157 -9.46 18.17 -10.10
CA GLU A 157 -10.59 18.76 -9.38
C GLU A 157 -11.11 17.89 -8.21
N ARG A 158 -10.62 16.65 -8.10
CA ARG A 158 -11.02 15.69 -7.06
C ARG A 158 -9.91 15.39 -6.06
N ILE A 159 -8.75 16.00 -6.22
CA ILE A 159 -7.66 15.97 -5.23
C ILE A 159 -7.49 17.39 -4.67
N THR A 160 -6.76 17.51 -3.57
CA THR A 160 -6.42 18.82 -3.00
C THR A 160 -5.05 19.23 -3.53
N THR A 161 -4.96 20.24 -4.38
CA THR A 161 -3.67 20.83 -4.78
C THR A 161 -3.39 22.10 -4.01
N TYR A 162 -2.12 22.30 -3.67
CA TYR A 162 -1.65 23.48 -2.98
C TYR A 162 -0.30 23.90 -3.55
N ALA A 163 -0.23 25.12 -4.11
CA ALA A 163 0.97 25.60 -4.78
C ALA A 163 2.12 25.93 -3.80
N GLY A 164 1.77 26.27 -2.55
CA GLY A 164 2.73 26.68 -1.54
C GLY A 164 3.36 25.54 -0.73
N PRO A 165 4.10 25.90 0.33
CA PRO A 165 4.76 24.95 1.23
C PRO A 165 3.78 24.09 2.04
N THR A 166 4.18 22.87 2.34
CA THR A 166 3.42 21.94 3.20
C THR A 166 3.08 22.53 4.57
N ALA A 167 3.99 23.29 5.20
CA ALA A 167 3.72 23.91 6.50
C ALA A 167 2.60 24.96 6.47
N GLU A 168 2.42 25.65 5.34
CA GLU A 168 1.35 26.64 5.18
C GLU A 168 0.01 25.96 4.96
N PHE A 169 -0.03 24.97 4.05
CA PHE A 169 -1.19 24.09 3.87
C PHE A 169 -1.70 23.50 5.19
N LEU A 170 -0.80 22.97 6.03
CA LEU A 170 -1.18 22.39 7.32
C LEU A 170 -1.80 23.41 8.26
N ARG A 171 -1.22 24.62 8.35
CA ARG A 171 -1.76 25.71 9.19
C ARG A 171 -3.13 26.19 8.71
N GLU A 172 -3.33 26.35 7.40
CA GLU A 172 -4.62 26.74 6.82
C GLU A 172 -5.73 25.71 7.09
N ASN A 173 -5.36 24.46 7.36
CA ASN A 173 -6.30 23.37 7.66
C ASN A 173 -6.35 23.02 9.15
N ASP A 174 -5.80 23.87 10.03
CA ASP A 174 -5.76 23.67 11.48
C ASP A 174 -5.10 22.34 11.90
N ILE A 175 -4.02 21.94 11.22
CA ILE A 175 -3.25 20.72 11.52
C ILE A 175 -1.90 21.10 12.13
N ASP A 176 -1.72 20.78 13.41
CA ASP A 176 -0.51 21.08 14.19
C ASP A 176 0.41 19.87 14.39
N GLU A 177 -0.05 18.67 14.04
CA GLU A 177 0.68 17.41 14.19
C GLU A 177 0.51 16.49 12.98
N VAL A 178 1.63 15.94 12.49
CA VAL A 178 1.68 15.06 11.32
C VAL A 178 2.56 13.84 11.55
N VAL A 179 2.29 12.79 10.78
CA VAL A 179 3.20 11.64 10.65
C VAL A 179 3.98 11.77 9.34
N LEU A 180 5.31 11.78 9.44
CA LEU A 180 6.22 11.77 8.30
C LEU A 180 6.75 10.35 8.08
N LEU A 181 6.44 9.77 6.92
CA LEU A 181 6.94 8.45 6.56
C LEU A 181 8.39 8.55 6.09
N ASP A 182 9.30 8.05 6.93
CA ASP A 182 10.73 8.08 6.70
C ASP A 182 11.32 6.68 6.93
N PRO A 183 11.92 6.03 5.90
CA PRO A 183 12.52 4.70 6.06
C PRO A 183 13.70 4.68 7.04
N TRP A 184 14.25 5.85 7.41
CA TRP A 184 15.35 5.99 8.38
C TRP A 184 14.89 6.32 9.79
N ALA A 185 13.58 6.45 10.04
CA ALA A 185 13.06 6.74 11.36
C ALA A 185 13.38 5.62 12.37
N GLU A 186 13.55 5.99 13.64
CA GLU A 186 13.76 5.03 14.72
C GLU A 186 12.48 4.26 15.04
N GLU A 187 11.36 4.97 15.13
CA GLU A 187 10.06 4.43 15.51
C GLU A 187 9.29 3.83 14.33
N VAL A 188 8.56 2.75 14.60
CA VAL A 188 7.72 2.04 13.61
C VAL A 188 6.32 2.61 13.65
N LEU A 189 5.68 2.78 12.48
CA LEU A 189 4.28 3.20 12.38
C LEU A 189 3.36 2.24 13.15
N SER A 190 2.46 2.78 13.96
CA SER A 190 1.54 2.00 14.79
C SER A 190 0.12 2.58 14.80
N GLU A 191 -0.81 1.91 15.47
CA GLU A 191 -2.20 2.39 15.60
C GLU A 191 -2.30 3.71 16.36
N GLU A 192 -1.37 4.00 17.27
CA GLU A 192 -1.30 5.25 18.03
C GLU A 192 -1.04 6.48 17.14
N ASP A 193 -0.56 6.24 15.92
CA ASP A 193 -0.28 7.29 14.93
C ASP A 193 -1.50 7.60 14.04
N PHE A 194 -2.57 6.80 14.08
CA PHE A 194 -3.74 6.97 13.20
C PHE A 194 -4.68 8.12 13.57
N GLY A 195 -4.47 8.74 14.73
CA GLY A 195 -5.23 9.91 15.18
C GLY A 195 -4.74 11.25 14.65
N VAL A 196 -3.64 11.30 13.90
CA VAL A 196 -3.07 12.57 13.39
C VAL A 196 -3.90 13.16 12.25
N GLY A 197 -3.80 14.47 12.05
CA GLY A 197 -4.52 15.17 10.99
C GLY A 197 -3.96 14.92 9.57
N ALA A 198 -2.69 14.53 9.45
CA ALA A 198 -2.09 14.23 8.15
C ALA A 198 -0.91 13.23 8.19
N PHE A 199 -0.76 12.50 7.08
CA PHE A 199 0.38 11.65 6.76
C PHE A 199 1.13 12.22 5.57
N ILE A 200 2.44 12.47 5.71
CA ILE A 200 3.31 12.85 4.60
C ILE A 200 3.97 11.59 4.05
N ILE A 201 3.51 11.13 2.89
CA ILE A 201 3.77 9.78 2.34
C ILE A 201 4.66 9.78 1.09
N GLY A 202 5.07 10.96 0.61
CA GLY A 202 5.85 11.04 -0.63
C GLY A 202 6.41 12.42 -0.90
N GLY A 203 7.29 12.46 -1.91
CA GLY A 203 7.95 13.68 -2.37
C GLY A 203 9.41 13.54 -2.76
N ILE A 204 10.02 12.44 -2.33
CA ILE A 204 11.46 12.23 -2.45
C ILE A 204 11.75 10.79 -2.85
N VAL A 205 12.42 10.62 -3.99
CA VAL A 205 13.02 9.35 -4.41
C VAL A 205 14.32 9.16 -3.61
N ASP A 206 14.22 8.58 -2.42
CA ASP A 206 15.38 8.26 -1.56
C ASP A 206 16.11 6.96 -1.97
N THR A 207 15.85 6.44 -3.18
CA THR A 207 16.37 5.13 -3.62
C THR A 207 17.60 5.17 -4.53
N GLY A 208 18.22 6.33 -4.79
CA GLY A 208 19.49 6.38 -5.54
C GLY A 208 20.30 7.68 -5.48
N GLY A 209 21.63 7.56 -5.38
CA GLY A 209 22.60 8.64 -5.60
C GLY A 209 22.76 9.67 -4.46
N ASN A 210 23.12 10.90 -4.84
CA ASN A 210 23.40 12.04 -3.93
C ASN A 210 22.17 12.64 -3.22
N LYS A 211 20.98 12.02 -3.32
CA LYS A 211 19.71 12.51 -2.77
C LYS A 211 19.34 11.92 -1.40
N LYS A 212 20.19 11.05 -0.84
CA LYS A 212 20.01 10.45 0.49
C LYS A 212 19.79 11.52 1.56
N LYS A 213 18.86 11.27 2.48
CA LYS A 213 18.54 12.12 3.66
C LYS A 213 17.84 13.45 3.32
N THR A 214 17.02 13.48 2.27
CA THR A 214 16.20 14.66 1.99
C THR A 214 14.86 14.62 2.74
N THR A 215 14.29 13.44 3.01
CA THR A 215 13.07 13.27 3.85
C THR A 215 13.23 13.82 5.28
N PRO A 216 14.35 13.56 5.99
CA PRO A 216 14.62 14.20 7.29
C PRO A 216 14.52 15.73 7.27
N LYS A 217 14.92 16.38 6.17
CA LYS A 217 14.91 17.84 6.05
C LYS A 217 13.50 18.40 5.97
N ILE A 218 12.56 17.69 5.36
CA ILE A 218 11.14 18.08 5.38
C ILE A 218 10.65 18.13 6.83
N GLY A 219 11.00 17.13 7.65
CA GLY A 219 10.67 17.12 9.06
C GLY A 219 11.23 18.32 9.81
N GLU A 220 12.52 18.62 9.63
CA GLU A 220 13.18 19.78 10.26
C GLU A 220 12.52 21.12 9.88
N GLU A 221 12.13 21.29 8.61
CA GLU A 221 11.44 22.53 8.17
C GLU A 221 10.03 22.64 8.74
N LEU A 222 9.30 21.54 8.88
CA LEU A 222 7.99 21.52 9.52
C LEU A 222 8.07 21.85 11.02
N GLU A 223 9.05 21.28 11.73
CA GLU A 223 9.27 21.57 13.15
C GLU A 223 9.66 23.04 13.37
N LYS A 224 10.51 23.61 12.53
CA LYS A 224 10.83 25.06 12.55
C LYS A 224 9.60 25.93 12.33
N ALA A 225 8.63 25.46 11.56
CA ALA A 225 7.36 26.13 11.33
C ALA A 225 6.33 25.90 12.45
N GLY A 226 6.72 25.21 13.54
CA GLY A 226 5.86 24.95 14.70
C GLY A 226 4.94 23.74 14.56
N ILE A 227 5.14 22.89 13.55
CA ILE A 227 4.37 21.65 13.35
C ILE A 227 5.07 20.48 14.06
N ARG A 228 4.34 19.73 14.87
CA ARG A 228 4.85 18.50 15.52
C ARG A 228 4.98 17.39 14.49
N VAL A 229 6.16 16.76 14.39
CA VAL A 229 6.42 15.72 13.38
C VAL A 229 6.74 14.39 14.05
N ARG A 230 5.85 13.40 13.87
CA ARG A 230 6.10 12.01 14.22
C ARG A 230 6.77 11.29 13.05
N ARG A 231 8.08 11.06 13.14
CA ARG A 231 8.80 10.29 12.11
C ARG A 231 8.56 8.80 12.32
N ARG A 232 8.08 8.12 11.29
CA ARG A 232 7.73 6.69 11.35
C ARG A 232 8.28 5.94 10.14
N LYS A 233 8.79 4.72 10.37
CA LYS A 233 9.11 3.77 9.31
C LYS A 233 8.05 2.68 9.21
N ILE A 234 7.86 2.15 8.00
CA ILE A 234 7.12 0.92 7.76
C ILE A 234 8.14 -0.21 7.63
N VAL A 235 7.86 -1.34 8.26
CA VAL A 235 8.75 -2.51 8.30
C VAL A 235 8.01 -3.79 7.93
N LEU A 236 8.75 -4.78 7.46
CA LEU A 236 8.30 -6.16 7.30
C LEU A 236 9.13 -7.03 8.23
N LYS A 237 8.52 -7.73 9.19
CA LYS A 237 9.23 -8.55 10.19
C LYS A 237 10.42 -7.78 10.82
N GLY A 238 10.18 -6.53 11.23
CA GLY A 238 11.16 -5.66 11.91
C GLY A 238 12.22 -5.00 11.01
N ASP A 239 12.11 -5.10 9.69
CA ASP A 239 13.12 -4.59 8.76
C ASP A 239 12.49 -3.89 7.55
N VAL A 240 13.05 -2.77 7.12
CA VAL A 240 12.57 -2.00 5.96
C VAL A 240 12.80 -2.73 4.63
N VAL A 241 13.74 -3.68 4.57
CA VAL A 241 14.02 -4.43 3.35
C VAL A 241 12.82 -5.32 2.99
N GLY A 242 12.29 -5.12 1.78
CA GLY A 242 11.11 -5.83 1.29
C GLY A 242 9.83 -5.00 1.37
N VAL A 243 9.86 -3.85 2.02
CA VAL A 243 8.77 -2.87 1.96
C VAL A 243 8.84 -2.14 0.61
N PRO A 244 7.70 -1.95 -0.08
CA PRO A 244 7.63 -1.13 -1.29
C PRO A 244 8.07 0.32 -1.04
N ASP A 245 8.62 0.97 -2.06
CA ASP A 245 9.06 2.37 -2.02
C ASP A 245 8.14 3.34 -2.79
N ARG A 246 7.17 2.81 -3.53
CA ARG A 246 6.22 3.61 -4.31
C ARG A 246 5.15 4.25 -3.43
N ILE A 247 4.83 5.52 -3.69
CA ILE A 247 3.91 6.34 -2.89
C ILE A 247 2.53 5.67 -2.75
N ASN A 248 1.96 5.22 -3.86
CA ASN A 248 0.66 4.55 -3.84
C ASN A 248 0.68 3.20 -3.11
N ARG A 249 1.84 2.52 -3.05
CA ARG A 249 1.98 1.28 -2.29
C ARG A 249 2.06 1.57 -0.80
N ILE A 250 2.82 2.58 -0.40
CA ILE A 250 2.89 3.07 0.99
C ILE A 250 1.50 3.49 1.48
N LEU A 251 0.79 4.31 0.71
CA LEU A 251 -0.60 4.70 1.01
C LEU A 251 -1.51 3.48 1.17
N GLY A 252 -1.41 2.51 0.27
CA GLY A 252 -2.18 1.28 0.35
C GLY A 252 -1.94 0.50 1.65
N ILE A 253 -0.68 0.42 2.10
CA ILE A 253 -0.32 -0.22 3.38
C ILE A 253 -0.99 0.53 4.54
N ILE A 254 -0.90 1.86 4.57
CA ILE A 254 -1.51 2.68 5.63
C ILE A 254 -3.03 2.49 5.66
N LEU A 255 -3.71 2.53 4.51
CA LEU A 255 -5.16 2.34 4.42
C LEU A 255 -5.59 0.95 4.92
N LYS A 256 -4.82 -0.11 4.60
CA LYS A 256 -5.10 -1.46 5.11
C LYS A 256 -4.99 -1.55 6.63
N MET A 257 -3.99 -0.90 7.21
CA MET A 257 -3.84 -0.89 8.67
C MET A 257 -4.93 -0.03 9.33
N MET A 258 -5.14 1.19 8.83
CA MET A 258 -6.02 2.19 9.46
C MET A 258 -7.52 1.91 9.28
N VAL A 259 -7.92 1.33 8.15
CA VAL A 259 -9.33 1.07 7.84
C VAL A 259 -9.71 -0.38 8.10
N GLU A 260 -8.90 -1.34 7.64
CA GLU A 260 -9.20 -2.77 7.75
C GLU A 260 -8.62 -3.42 9.02
N GLY A 261 -7.84 -2.69 9.83
CA GLY A 261 -7.24 -3.21 11.06
C GLY A 261 -6.20 -4.31 10.82
N LYS A 262 -5.63 -4.38 9.61
CA LYS A 262 -4.62 -5.40 9.28
C LYS A 262 -3.30 -5.09 9.98
N SER A 263 -2.57 -6.15 10.32
CA SER A 263 -1.20 -5.98 10.80
C SER A 263 -0.31 -5.41 9.70
N MET A 264 0.79 -4.73 10.09
CA MET A 264 1.75 -4.17 9.14
C MET A 264 2.32 -5.22 8.19
N ASP A 265 2.63 -6.42 8.68
CA ASP A 265 3.17 -7.51 7.86
C ASP A 265 2.17 -7.96 6.78
N GLU A 266 0.90 -8.11 7.12
CA GLU A 266 -0.16 -8.47 6.19
C GLU A 266 -0.39 -7.37 5.14
N ALA A 267 -0.44 -6.12 5.59
CA ALA A 267 -0.60 -4.96 4.71
C ALA A 267 0.57 -4.82 3.73
N VAL A 268 1.81 -4.97 4.22
CA VAL A 268 3.01 -4.98 3.36
C VAL A 268 2.95 -6.13 2.38
N TYR A 269 2.60 -7.35 2.82
CA TYR A 269 2.51 -8.52 1.94
C TYR A 269 1.54 -8.30 0.77
N GLU A 270 0.37 -7.68 0.99
CA GLU A 270 -0.60 -7.42 -0.07
C GLU A 270 -0.06 -6.47 -1.14
N PHE A 271 0.70 -5.45 -0.74
CA PHE A 271 1.26 -4.42 -1.62
C PHE A 271 2.68 -4.71 -2.10
N GLN A 272 3.32 -5.78 -1.61
CA GLN A 272 4.69 -6.15 -1.96
C GLN A 272 4.81 -6.53 -3.44
N GLU A 273 5.72 -5.87 -4.15
CA GLU A 273 6.08 -6.27 -5.51
C GLU A 273 7.13 -7.41 -5.46
N PRO A 274 7.13 -8.33 -6.44
CA PRO A 274 8.10 -9.43 -6.49
C PRO A 274 9.57 -8.97 -6.41
N LEU A 275 9.87 -7.75 -6.89
CA LEU A 275 11.20 -7.16 -6.78
C LEU A 275 11.63 -6.97 -5.31
N HIS A 276 10.80 -6.33 -4.49
CA HIS A 276 11.08 -6.09 -3.07
C HIS A 276 11.09 -7.40 -2.29
N ALA A 277 10.17 -8.32 -2.59
CA ALA A 277 10.16 -9.66 -2.01
C ALA A 277 11.49 -10.40 -2.24
N ARG A 278 12.04 -10.33 -3.46
CA ARG A 278 13.36 -10.89 -3.78
C ARG A 278 14.50 -10.15 -3.08
N TRP A 279 14.45 -8.83 -2.88
CA TRP A 279 15.46 -8.13 -2.09
C TRP A 279 15.50 -8.63 -0.65
N ARG A 280 14.33 -8.82 -0.03
CA ARG A 280 14.27 -9.41 1.31
C ARG A 280 14.75 -10.86 1.31
N LEU A 281 14.35 -11.66 0.32
CA LEU A 281 14.82 -13.04 0.21
C LEU A 281 16.34 -13.15 0.09
N ARG A 282 17.00 -12.21 -0.64
CA ARG A 282 18.47 -12.14 -0.72
C ARG A 282 19.14 -11.89 0.63
N LYS A 283 18.48 -11.16 1.52
CA LYS A 283 18.95 -10.90 2.88
C LYS A 283 18.74 -12.10 3.80
N GLU A 284 17.63 -12.81 3.65
CA GLU A 284 17.27 -13.92 4.55
C GLU A 284 17.94 -15.25 4.22
N LEU A 285 18.04 -15.64 2.95
CA LEU A 285 18.60 -16.94 2.55
C LEU A 285 20.03 -17.20 3.06
N PRO A 286 20.97 -16.24 2.96
CA PRO A 286 22.34 -16.43 3.46
C PRO A 286 22.41 -16.77 4.96
N LYS A 287 21.46 -16.29 5.78
CA LYS A 287 21.42 -16.55 7.23
C LYS A 287 21.13 -18.02 7.54
N ARG A 288 20.49 -18.73 6.61
CA ARG A 288 20.10 -20.15 6.74
C ARG A 288 21.03 -21.08 5.96
N ALA A 289 22.03 -20.55 5.27
CA ALA A 289 22.93 -21.33 4.41
C ALA A 289 23.97 -22.11 5.23
N ILE A 290 24.02 -23.42 5.01
CA ILE A 290 25.01 -24.33 5.56
C ILE A 290 26.17 -24.44 4.56
N ARG A 291 27.41 -24.28 5.03
CA ARG A 291 28.60 -24.42 4.19
C ARG A 291 29.11 -25.86 4.24
N TYR A 292 29.12 -26.54 3.11
CA TYR A 292 29.78 -27.83 2.93
C TYR A 292 31.11 -27.65 2.20
N LYS A 293 32.16 -28.37 2.64
CA LYS A 293 33.41 -28.46 1.89
C LYS A 293 33.54 -29.90 1.38
N VAL A 294 33.46 -30.07 0.07
CA VAL A 294 33.51 -31.37 -0.61
C VAL A 294 34.65 -31.32 -1.62
N ASN A 295 35.65 -32.18 -1.43
CA ASN A 295 36.85 -32.22 -2.29
C ASN A 295 37.51 -30.84 -2.50
N GLY A 296 37.72 -30.09 -1.41
CA GLY A 296 38.31 -28.75 -1.46
C GLY A 296 37.36 -27.62 -1.90
N LYS A 297 36.30 -27.92 -2.66
CA LYS A 297 35.30 -26.93 -3.11
C LYS A 297 34.25 -26.66 -2.02
N THR A 298 33.86 -25.39 -1.90
CA THR A 298 32.81 -24.96 -0.96
C THR A 298 31.46 -24.90 -1.67
N TYR A 299 30.44 -25.48 -1.04
CA TYR A 299 29.06 -25.42 -1.46
C TYR A 299 28.22 -24.78 -0.37
N ARG A 300 27.36 -23.84 -0.73
CA ARG A 300 26.41 -23.22 0.21
C ARG A 300 25.05 -23.81 -0.05
N VAL A 301 24.52 -24.51 0.94
CA VAL A 301 23.29 -25.28 0.80
C VAL A 301 22.22 -24.71 1.71
N VAL A 302 21.00 -24.62 1.21
CA VAL A 302 19.80 -24.25 1.98
C VAL A 302 18.72 -25.31 1.84
N GLU A 303 17.82 -25.40 2.81
CA GLU A 303 16.65 -26.27 2.74
C GLU A 303 15.68 -25.78 1.65
N LYS A 304 15.22 -26.71 0.80
CA LYS A 304 14.21 -26.45 -0.23
C LYS A 304 12.90 -25.96 0.39
N GLU A 305 12.56 -26.50 1.56
CA GLU A 305 11.35 -26.21 2.32
C GLU A 305 11.29 -24.77 2.86
N LEU A 306 12.42 -24.04 2.89
CA LEU A 306 12.43 -22.61 3.21
C LEU A 306 11.54 -21.80 2.27
N PHE A 307 11.31 -22.27 1.04
CA PHE A 307 10.33 -21.63 0.16
C PHE A 307 8.94 -21.58 0.80
N ASN A 308 8.47 -22.69 1.38
CA ASN A 308 7.15 -22.77 2.02
C ASN A 308 7.07 -21.93 3.29
N GLU A 309 8.20 -21.71 3.97
CA GLU A 309 8.29 -20.83 5.13
C GLU A 309 8.21 -19.36 4.71
N TYR A 310 9.02 -18.97 3.72
CA TYR A 310 9.08 -17.59 3.25
C TYR A 310 7.86 -17.17 2.46
N SER A 311 7.24 -18.06 1.65
CA SER A 311 6.07 -17.71 0.84
C SER A 311 4.84 -17.33 1.67
N LYS A 312 4.80 -17.67 2.96
CA LYS A 312 3.73 -17.27 3.88
C LYS A 312 3.71 -15.77 4.19
N TRP A 313 4.86 -15.10 4.09
CA TRP A 313 4.99 -13.68 4.49
C TRP A 313 5.83 -12.84 3.52
N LEU A 314 6.49 -13.46 2.54
CA LEU A 314 7.07 -12.81 1.37
C LEU A 314 6.27 -13.22 0.14
N LYS A 315 5.86 -12.24 -0.66
CA LYS A 315 5.10 -12.45 -1.88
C LYS A 315 6.02 -12.92 -3.02
N ILE A 316 6.56 -14.13 -2.86
CA ILE A 316 7.46 -14.80 -3.79
C ILE A 316 6.78 -16.00 -4.44
N ARG A 317 7.10 -16.24 -5.70
CA ARG A 317 6.79 -17.50 -6.38
C ARG A 317 8.02 -18.42 -6.38
N TRP A 318 7.84 -19.67 -6.78
CA TRP A 318 8.94 -20.63 -6.84
C TRP A 318 10.07 -20.14 -7.78
N GLU A 319 9.71 -19.48 -8.89
CA GLU A 319 10.68 -18.93 -9.84
C GLU A 319 11.52 -17.82 -9.21
N ASP A 320 10.91 -16.99 -8.36
CA ASP A 320 11.60 -15.93 -7.63
C ASP A 320 12.62 -16.52 -6.63
N PHE A 321 12.24 -17.61 -5.95
CA PHE A 321 13.12 -18.34 -5.05
C PHE A 321 14.32 -18.93 -5.79
N VAL A 322 14.08 -19.67 -6.87
CA VAL A 322 15.14 -20.26 -7.70
C VAL A 322 16.06 -19.20 -8.30
N LYS A 323 15.50 -18.07 -8.75
CA LYS A 323 16.29 -16.95 -9.27
C LYS A 323 17.27 -16.42 -8.22
N VAL A 324 16.80 -16.19 -6.99
CA VAL A 324 17.66 -15.70 -5.90
C VAL A 324 18.72 -16.73 -5.50
N LEU A 325 18.39 -18.02 -5.51
CA LEU A 325 19.38 -19.09 -5.27
C LEU A 325 20.53 -19.02 -6.27
N ARG A 326 20.22 -18.87 -7.57
CA ARG A 326 21.23 -18.75 -8.63
C ARG A 326 22.09 -17.49 -8.46
N GLU A 327 21.47 -16.36 -8.18
CA GLU A 327 22.18 -15.09 -7.97
C GLU A 327 23.13 -15.12 -6.76
N LEU A 328 22.82 -15.92 -5.74
CA LEU A 328 23.62 -16.05 -4.52
C LEU A 328 24.56 -17.26 -4.49
N ASP A 329 24.63 -18.03 -5.58
CA ASP A 329 25.33 -19.31 -5.68
C ASP A 329 24.98 -20.27 -4.51
N LEU A 330 23.67 -20.43 -4.29
CA LEU A 330 23.10 -21.32 -3.29
C LEU A 330 22.46 -22.55 -3.95
N ILE A 331 22.69 -23.72 -3.34
CA ILE A 331 22.06 -24.99 -3.75
C ILE A 331 20.91 -25.28 -2.78
N ALA A 332 19.69 -25.47 -3.31
CA ALA A 332 18.57 -25.95 -2.50
C ALA A 332 18.52 -27.48 -2.52
N LEU A 333 18.50 -28.10 -1.34
CA LEU A 333 18.32 -29.54 -1.16
C LEU A 333 17.14 -29.80 -0.20
N GLU A 334 16.46 -30.92 -0.38
CA GLU A 334 15.43 -31.36 0.57
C GLU A 334 16.04 -31.57 1.96
N ARG A 335 15.24 -31.27 3.01
CA ARG A 335 15.68 -31.44 4.40
C ARG A 335 16.22 -32.83 4.69
N LYS A 336 15.62 -33.89 4.11
CA LYS A 336 16.08 -35.28 4.25
C LYS A 336 17.52 -35.46 3.73
N ARG A 337 17.85 -34.87 2.58
CA ARG A 337 19.20 -34.92 2.00
C ARG A 337 20.19 -34.14 2.85
N ILE A 338 19.82 -32.97 3.36
CA ILE A 338 20.66 -32.18 4.28
C ILE A 338 20.94 -32.94 5.58
N HIS A 339 19.93 -33.61 6.14
CA HIS A 339 20.11 -34.46 7.32
C HIS A 339 21.10 -35.61 7.07
N HIS A 340 21.00 -36.27 5.91
CA HIS A 340 21.97 -37.28 5.50
C HIS A 340 23.39 -36.70 5.35
N LEU A 341 23.54 -35.57 4.64
CA LEU A 341 24.83 -34.87 4.50
C LEU A 341 25.42 -34.49 5.87
N ASN A 342 24.58 -34.07 6.81
CA ASN A 342 25.01 -33.74 8.17
C ASN A 342 25.59 -34.94 8.92
N LYS A 343 24.99 -36.15 8.77
CA LYS A 343 25.50 -37.40 9.38
C LYS A 343 26.86 -37.83 8.85
N ILE A 344 27.13 -37.58 7.57
CA ILE A 344 28.39 -38.00 6.94
C ILE A 344 29.49 -36.94 6.98
N SER A 345 29.15 -35.71 7.38
CA SER A 345 30.06 -34.58 7.48
C SER A 345 30.68 -34.43 8.88
N ASN A 346 31.90 -33.89 8.94
CA ASN A 346 32.52 -33.43 10.18
C ASN A 346 32.46 -31.90 10.27
N ALA A 347 32.02 -31.35 11.39
CA ALA A 347 32.03 -29.90 11.62
C ALA A 347 33.48 -29.42 11.87
N ARG A 348 33.90 -28.36 11.18
CA ARG A 348 35.20 -27.70 11.35
C ARG A 348 35.07 -26.19 11.22
N ILE A 349 35.90 -25.46 11.94
CA ILE A 349 36.06 -24.02 11.76
C ILE A 349 37.25 -23.79 10.83
N ILE A 350 37.05 -23.05 9.73
CA ILE A 350 38.09 -22.71 8.76
C ILE A 350 37.98 -21.20 8.52
N ASN A 351 39.06 -20.45 8.76
CA ASN A 351 39.10 -18.99 8.64
C ASN A 351 37.94 -18.28 9.35
N GLY A 352 37.68 -18.68 10.60
CA GLY A 352 36.61 -18.12 11.45
C GLY A 352 35.17 -18.47 11.03
N LYS A 353 34.98 -19.32 10.02
CA LYS A 353 33.65 -19.74 9.55
C LYS A 353 33.44 -21.24 9.80
N ALA A 354 32.22 -21.60 10.20
CA ALA A 354 31.84 -23.00 10.36
C ALA A 354 31.59 -23.68 9.00
N TYR A 355 32.18 -24.85 8.79
CA TYR A 355 32.04 -25.72 7.63
C TYR A 355 31.69 -27.14 8.06
N ARG A 356 30.94 -27.83 7.21
CA ARG A 356 30.73 -29.28 7.26
C ARG A 356 31.59 -29.93 6.17
N VAL A 357 32.65 -30.61 6.58
CA VAL A 357 33.62 -31.22 5.67
C VAL A 357 33.22 -32.67 5.39
N ILE A 358 33.11 -33.03 4.11
CA ILE A 358 32.83 -34.39 3.66
C ILE A 358 34.10 -34.93 3.00
N LEU A 359 34.66 -36.01 3.56
CA LEU A 359 35.83 -36.70 3.01
C LEU A 359 35.38 -37.70 1.93
N LEU A 360 36.09 -37.72 0.80
CA LEU A 360 35.72 -38.41 -0.45
C LEU A 360 35.30 -39.87 -0.29
N LYS A 361 35.85 -40.62 0.68
CA LYS A 361 35.44 -42.01 0.96
C LYS A 361 33.93 -42.17 1.28
N LYS A 362 33.23 -41.10 1.68
CA LYS A 362 31.77 -41.08 1.89
C LYS A 362 30.97 -40.41 0.75
N ALA A 363 31.62 -39.69 -0.16
CA ALA A 363 30.96 -38.97 -1.24
C ALA A 363 30.59 -39.87 -2.45
N ALA A 364 31.28 -41.00 -2.62
CA ALA A 364 30.97 -41.98 -3.67
C ALA A 364 29.55 -42.58 -3.55
N MET A 365 28.92 -42.53 -2.37
CA MET A 365 27.53 -42.93 -2.16
C MET A 365 26.49 -41.92 -2.69
N LEU A 366 26.89 -40.72 -3.14
CA LEU A 366 25.97 -39.70 -3.65
C LEU A 366 25.68 -39.83 -5.16
N CYS A 367 26.42 -40.68 -5.89
CA CYS A 367 26.17 -40.94 -7.33
C CYS A 367 25.20 -42.09 -7.61
N TYR A 368 24.63 -42.73 -6.58
CA TYR A 368 23.61 -43.77 -6.74
C TYR A 368 22.23 -43.22 -6.36
N ASN A 369 21.63 -42.47 -7.30
CA ASN A 369 20.18 -42.27 -7.51
C ASN A 369 19.98 -41.01 -8.35
N CYS A 370 20.53 -41.06 -9.57
CA CYS A 370 20.11 -40.22 -10.69
C CYS A 370 18.64 -40.49 -11.01
#